data_AF-A0A3B9JJI9-F1
#
_entry.id   AF-A0A3B9JJI9-F1
#
_cell.length_a   1.000
_cell.length_b   1.000
_cell.length_c   1.000
_cell.angle_alpha   90.00
_cell.angle_beta   90.00
_cell.angle_gamma   90.00
#
_symmetry.space_group_name_H-M   'P 1'
#
loop_
_entity.id
_entity.type
_entity.pdbx_description
1 polymer ?
#
loop_
_entity_poly.entity_id
_entity_poly.type
_entity_poly.pdbx_seq_one_letter_code
_entity_poly.pdbx_strand_id
1 'polypeptide(L)'
;IYNLLFEFSSASDIASAHLTRLTNLLNTSSKGHYDRDTAIRFREAARISIGSHMPAKSLELKHTIRLIRELDFEISEIESEIKFIMNEINSPILSIPGINYRMGAMIIAEIGDFNRFDSPDKILAFAGLSPSTYQSGQLESSHSHMEKRGSRYLRYALFNATKFVCHWDPTFAAYLEKKRSEGKHYNIAVSHAAKKLVRVIYQLQKSGQSYIKAA
;
A
#
# COMPACT_ATOMS: atom_id res chain seq x y z
N ILE A 1 -20.74 -1.98 -3.73
CA ILE A 1 -21.14 -2.61 -5.03
C ILE A 1 -21.27 -4.14 -4.92
N TYR A 2 -20.32 -4.86 -4.31
CA TYR A 2 -20.37 -6.32 -4.18
C TYR A 2 -21.63 -6.85 -3.49
N ASN A 3 -22.12 -6.19 -2.44
CA ASN A 3 -23.37 -6.58 -1.77
C ASN A 3 -24.59 -6.51 -2.70
N LEU A 4 -24.68 -5.44 -3.51
CA LEU A 4 -25.75 -5.28 -4.51
C LEU A 4 -25.70 -6.40 -5.54
N LEU A 5 -24.54 -6.63 -6.14
CA LEU A 5 -24.35 -7.63 -7.20
C LEU A 5 -24.46 -9.08 -6.70
N PHE A 6 -24.13 -9.32 -5.44
CA PHE A 6 -24.29 -10.63 -4.83
C PHE A 6 -25.77 -11.00 -4.63
N GLU A 7 -26.59 -10.02 -4.27
CA GLU A 7 -28.02 -10.21 -4.04
C GLU A 7 -28.83 -10.12 -5.35
N PHE A 8 -28.54 -9.11 -6.16
CA PHE A 8 -29.17 -8.85 -7.46
C PHE A 8 -28.11 -8.90 -8.56
N SER A 9 -27.94 -10.09 -9.13
CA SER A 9 -26.86 -10.43 -10.08
C SER A 9 -27.09 -9.92 -11.51
N SER A 10 -28.27 -9.37 -11.81
CA SER A 10 -28.64 -8.89 -13.13
C SER A 10 -29.52 -7.63 -13.06
N ALA A 11 -29.62 -6.90 -14.17
CA ALA A 11 -30.55 -5.79 -14.29
C ALA A 11 -32.01 -6.24 -14.09
N SER A 12 -32.38 -7.44 -14.56
CA SER A 12 -33.72 -8.00 -14.33
C SER A 12 -34.01 -8.22 -12.83
N ASP A 13 -33.01 -8.70 -12.07
CA ASP A 13 -33.14 -8.88 -10.62
C ASP A 13 -33.33 -7.54 -9.90
N ILE A 14 -32.59 -6.50 -10.31
CA ILE A 14 -32.71 -5.15 -9.74
C ILE A 14 -34.06 -4.51 -10.10
N ALA A 15 -34.51 -4.66 -11.35
CA ALA A 15 -35.78 -4.12 -11.83
C ALA A 15 -36.99 -4.70 -11.08
N SER A 16 -36.93 -6.01 -10.78
CA SER A 16 -37.96 -6.75 -10.05
C SER A 16 -37.83 -6.66 -8.52
N ALA A 17 -36.72 -6.15 -8.00
CA ALA A 17 -36.49 -6.02 -6.56
C ALA A 17 -37.54 -5.13 -5.85
N HIS A 18 -37.92 -5.54 -4.64
CA HIS A 18 -38.77 -4.71 -3.78
C HIS A 18 -38.03 -3.44 -3.36
N LEU A 19 -38.64 -2.27 -3.56
CA LEU A 19 -37.98 -0.98 -3.38
C LEU A 19 -37.41 -0.81 -1.97
N THR A 20 -38.13 -1.22 -0.93
CA THR A 20 -37.64 -1.15 0.47
C THR A 20 -36.39 -2.00 0.67
N ARG A 21 -36.34 -3.20 0.07
CA ARG A 21 -35.19 -4.10 0.21
C ARG A 21 -33.97 -3.55 -0.53
N LEU A 22 -34.17 -3.06 -1.75
CA LEU A 22 -33.12 -2.40 -2.54
C LEU A 22 -32.59 -1.14 -1.83
N THR A 23 -33.50 -0.33 -1.27
CA THR A 23 -33.14 0.88 -0.51
C THR A 23 -32.29 0.51 0.71
N ASN A 24 -32.73 -0.45 1.51
CA ASN A 24 -32.00 -0.88 2.70
C ASN A 24 -30.62 -1.43 2.34
N LEU A 25 -30.53 -2.27 1.29
CA LEU A 25 -29.26 -2.84 0.84
C LEU A 25 -28.29 -1.75 0.37
N LEU A 26 -28.76 -0.79 -0.44
CA LEU A 26 -27.96 0.32 -0.93
C LEU A 26 -27.53 1.24 0.20
N ASN A 27 -28.42 1.58 1.12
CA ASN A 27 -28.13 2.44 2.27
C ASN A 27 -27.05 1.80 3.16
N THR A 28 -27.24 0.56 3.60
CA THR A 28 -26.27 -0.15 4.44
C THR A 28 -24.93 -0.32 3.73
N SER A 29 -24.94 -0.73 2.46
CA SER A 29 -23.70 -0.99 1.70
C SER A 29 -22.93 0.28 1.34
N SER A 30 -23.60 1.42 1.29
CA SER A 30 -23.02 2.73 1.01
C SER A 30 -22.74 3.55 2.27
N LYS A 31 -22.96 2.98 3.47
CA LYS A 31 -22.85 3.70 4.75
C LYS A 31 -23.70 4.98 4.78
N GLY A 32 -24.91 4.92 4.22
CA GLY A 32 -25.89 6.00 4.23
C GLY A 32 -25.81 6.97 3.04
N HIS A 33 -24.87 6.82 2.12
CA HIS A 33 -24.76 7.71 0.95
C HIS A 33 -25.86 7.51 -0.10
N TYR A 34 -26.44 6.31 -0.18
CA TYR A 34 -27.50 5.99 -1.12
C TYR A 34 -28.84 5.82 -0.39
N ASP A 35 -29.76 6.70 -0.77
CA ASP A 35 -31.10 6.82 -0.22
C ASP A 35 -32.15 6.15 -1.12
N ARG A 36 -33.42 6.36 -0.76
CA ARG A 36 -34.57 5.82 -1.49
C ARG A 36 -34.62 6.33 -2.93
N ASP A 37 -34.32 7.61 -3.16
CA ASP A 37 -34.36 8.20 -4.50
C ASP A 37 -33.28 7.60 -5.40
N THR A 38 -32.10 7.33 -4.84
CA THR A 38 -31.05 6.59 -5.53
C THR A 38 -31.48 5.16 -5.87
N ALA A 39 -32.17 4.48 -4.96
CA ALA A 39 -32.73 3.15 -5.20
C ALA A 39 -33.79 3.15 -6.33
N ILE A 40 -34.65 4.18 -6.39
CA ILE A 40 -35.62 4.37 -7.47
C ILE A 40 -34.87 4.53 -8.80
N ARG A 41 -33.90 5.44 -8.87
CA ARG A 41 -33.09 5.67 -10.09
C ARG A 41 -32.41 4.39 -10.58
N PHE A 42 -31.83 3.61 -9.67
CA PHE A 42 -31.18 2.33 -10.01
C PHE A 42 -32.18 1.32 -10.56
N ARG A 43 -33.36 1.22 -9.95
CA ARG A 43 -34.43 0.32 -10.41
C ARG A 43 -35.00 0.72 -11.76
N GLU A 44 -35.18 2.02 -12.01
CA GLU A 44 -35.64 2.54 -13.29
C GLU A 44 -34.61 2.31 -14.39
N ALA A 45 -33.33 2.63 -14.13
CA ALA A 45 -32.24 2.34 -15.05
C ALA A 45 -32.13 0.84 -15.38
N ALA A 46 -32.39 -0.03 -14.39
CA ALA A 46 -32.38 -1.47 -14.58
C ALA A 46 -33.53 -1.97 -15.48
N ARG A 47 -34.72 -1.34 -15.43
CA ARG A 47 -35.88 -1.68 -16.27
C ARG A 47 -35.65 -1.39 -17.75
N ILE A 48 -34.91 -0.33 -18.06
CA ILE A 48 -34.58 0.05 -19.45
C ILE A 48 -33.21 -0.47 -19.90
N SER A 49 -32.58 -1.32 -19.10
CA SER A 49 -31.24 -1.83 -19.40
C SER A 49 -31.27 -2.79 -20.58
N ILE A 50 -30.30 -2.64 -21.48
CA ILE A 50 -30.01 -3.59 -22.56
C ILE A 50 -29.25 -4.84 -22.07
N GLY A 51 -29.02 -4.97 -20.77
CA GLY A 51 -28.27 -6.08 -20.17
C GLY A 51 -28.98 -7.42 -20.31
N SER A 52 -28.28 -8.44 -20.82
CA SER A 52 -28.82 -9.79 -20.96
C SER A 52 -28.83 -10.54 -19.62
N HIS A 53 -29.97 -11.13 -19.24
CA HIS A 53 -30.03 -12.07 -18.13
C HIS A 53 -29.46 -13.44 -18.53
N MET A 54 -28.28 -13.79 -18.01
CA MET A 54 -27.64 -15.09 -18.24
C MET A 54 -27.38 -15.78 -16.89
N PRO A 55 -28.12 -16.85 -16.54
CA PRO A 55 -27.95 -17.53 -15.25
C PRO A 55 -26.52 -17.97 -14.96
N ALA A 56 -25.79 -18.42 -15.99
CA ALA A 56 -24.38 -18.81 -15.86
C ALA A 56 -23.48 -17.66 -15.40
N LYS A 57 -23.64 -16.46 -15.98
CA LYS A 57 -22.88 -15.26 -15.57
C LYS A 57 -23.26 -14.78 -14.17
N SER A 58 -24.55 -14.86 -13.82
CA SER A 58 -25.02 -14.54 -12.47
C SER A 58 -24.40 -15.47 -11.42
N LEU A 59 -24.28 -16.76 -11.74
CA LEU A 59 -23.63 -17.75 -10.89
C LEU A 59 -22.13 -17.47 -10.75
N GLU A 60 -21.43 -17.27 -11.88
CA GLU A 60 -20.02 -16.92 -11.91
C GLU A 60 -19.74 -15.68 -11.05
N LEU A 61 -20.49 -14.59 -11.26
CA LEU A 61 -20.37 -13.35 -10.50
C LEU A 61 -20.52 -13.57 -8.99
N LYS A 62 -21.51 -14.36 -8.58
CA LYS A 62 -21.72 -14.69 -7.15
C LYS A 62 -20.54 -15.48 -6.58
N HIS A 63 -19.98 -16.42 -7.33
CA HIS A 63 -18.78 -17.17 -6.90
C HIS A 63 -17.55 -16.28 -6.83
N THR A 64 -17.30 -15.42 -7.82
CA THR A 64 -16.18 -14.47 -7.78
C THR A 64 -16.30 -13.52 -6.58
N ILE A 65 -17.49 -13.02 -6.28
CA ILE A 65 -17.70 -12.16 -5.10
C ILE A 65 -17.45 -12.94 -3.80
N ARG A 66 -17.83 -14.23 -3.72
CA ARG A 66 -17.49 -15.07 -2.56
C ARG A 66 -15.98 -15.21 -2.39
N LEU A 67 -15.25 -15.50 -3.47
CA LEU A 67 -13.80 -15.61 -3.43
C LEU A 67 -13.13 -14.29 -3.01
N ILE A 68 -13.60 -13.15 -3.52
CA ILE A 68 -13.10 -11.83 -3.08
C ILE A 68 -13.30 -11.65 -1.58
N ARG A 69 -14.50 -11.96 -1.07
CA ARG A 69 -14.80 -11.82 0.37
C ARG A 69 -13.97 -12.75 1.24
N GLU A 70 -13.72 -13.98 0.78
CA GLU A 70 -12.88 -14.93 1.49
C GLU A 70 -11.44 -14.41 1.57
N LEU A 71 -10.89 -13.97 0.45
CA LEU A 71 -9.54 -13.38 0.40
C LEU A 71 -9.44 -12.11 1.24
N ASP A 72 -10.45 -11.24 1.22
CA ASP A 72 -10.48 -10.05 2.08
C ASP A 72 -10.49 -10.41 3.57
N PHE A 73 -11.18 -11.49 3.95
CA PHE A 73 -11.19 -12.02 5.30
C PHE A 73 -9.80 -12.55 5.70
N GLU A 74 -9.21 -13.44 4.88
CA GLU A 74 -7.87 -13.98 5.11
C GLU A 74 -6.81 -12.86 5.20
N ILE A 75 -6.86 -11.85 4.34
CA ILE A 75 -5.98 -10.68 4.40
C ILE A 75 -6.13 -9.96 5.73
N SER A 76 -7.37 -9.74 6.19
CA SER A 76 -7.64 -9.02 7.45
C SER A 76 -7.15 -9.81 8.67
N GLU A 77 -7.27 -11.13 8.64
CA GLU A 77 -6.75 -12.02 9.67
C GLU A 77 -5.21 -11.95 9.73
N ILE A 78 -4.53 -12.09 8.59
CA ILE A 78 -3.07 -11.98 8.49
C ILE A 78 -2.57 -10.60 8.92
N GLU A 79 -3.25 -9.52 8.52
CA GLU A 79 -2.87 -8.16 8.94
C GLU A 79 -3.03 -7.96 10.45
N SER A 80 -4.02 -8.61 11.07
CA SER A 80 -4.22 -8.59 12.53
C SER A 80 -3.09 -9.33 13.25
N GLU A 81 -2.67 -10.48 12.73
CA GLU A 81 -1.56 -11.24 13.28
C GLU A 81 -0.22 -10.50 13.13
N ILE A 82 0.04 -9.90 11.97
CA ILE A 82 1.21 -9.04 11.76
C ILE A 82 1.24 -7.90 12.79
N LYS A 83 0.08 -7.28 13.05
CA LYS A 83 -0.02 -6.22 14.05
C LYS A 83 0.28 -6.74 15.45
N PHE A 84 -0.24 -7.91 15.82
CA PHE A 84 0.04 -8.53 17.11
C PHE A 84 1.54 -8.78 17.30
N ILE A 85 2.17 -9.49 16.36
CA ILE A 85 3.61 -9.80 16.39
C ILE A 85 4.45 -8.51 16.45
N MET A 86 4.11 -7.50 15.65
CA MET A 86 4.85 -6.23 15.64
C MET A 86 4.72 -5.45 16.96
N ASN A 87 3.59 -5.55 17.66
CA ASN A 87 3.43 -4.97 18.99
C ASN A 87 4.30 -5.72 20.03
N GLU A 88 4.42 -7.04 19.93
CA GLU A 88 5.32 -7.83 20.80
C GLU A 88 6.80 -7.50 20.55
N ILE A 89 7.20 -7.36 19.29
CA ILE A 89 8.56 -6.93 18.93
C ILE A 89 8.84 -5.51 19.46
N ASN A 90 7.80 -4.66 19.56
CA ASN A 90 7.87 -3.28 20.03
C ASN A 90 9.00 -2.47 19.37
N SER A 91 9.17 -2.65 18.07
CA SER A 91 10.29 -2.09 17.32
C SER A 91 10.16 -0.56 17.18
N PRO A 92 11.26 0.21 17.34
CA PRO A 92 11.22 1.66 17.18
C PRO A 92 10.90 2.11 15.75
N ILE A 93 10.92 1.21 14.75
CA ILE A 93 10.57 1.56 13.36
C ILE A 93 9.13 2.13 13.25
N LEU A 94 8.22 1.67 14.12
CA LEU A 94 6.81 2.09 14.11
C LEU A 94 6.61 3.51 14.67
N SER A 95 7.61 4.07 15.34
CA SER A 95 7.59 5.47 15.78
C SER A 95 7.82 6.46 14.63
N ILE A 96 8.32 6.00 13.48
CA ILE A 96 8.53 6.84 12.30
C ILE A 96 7.17 7.13 11.64
N PRO A 97 6.77 8.41 11.51
CA PRO A 97 5.53 8.79 10.84
C PRO A 97 5.49 8.29 9.40
N GLY A 98 4.39 7.65 9.01
CA GLY A 98 4.22 7.11 7.65
C GLY A 98 4.70 5.67 7.47
N ILE A 99 5.33 5.05 8.48
CA ILE A 99 5.55 3.60 8.50
C ILE A 99 4.41 2.93 9.25
N ASN A 100 3.67 2.05 8.58
CA ASN A 100 2.62 1.24 9.21
C ASN A 100 3.15 -0.16 9.59
N TYR A 101 2.34 -0.93 10.31
CA TYR A 101 2.66 -2.29 10.76
C TYR A 101 3.14 -3.20 9.62
N ARG A 102 2.41 -3.22 8.49
CA ARG A 102 2.75 -4.05 7.34
C ARG A 102 4.10 -3.69 6.72
N MET A 103 4.38 -2.40 6.53
CA MET A 103 5.63 -1.94 5.93
C MET A 103 6.81 -2.09 6.89
N GLY A 104 6.59 -1.80 8.18
CA GLY A 104 7.57 -2.02 9.24
C GLY A 104 7.94 -3.50 9.36
N ALA A 105 6.93 -4.39 9.38
CA ALA A 105 7.12 -5.84 9.42
C ALA A 105 7.92 -6.35 8.22
N MET A 106 7.59 -5.92 6.99
CA MET A 106 8.39 -6.28 5.81
C MET A 106 9.86 -5.84 5.94
N ILE A 107 10.12 -4.62 6.42
CA ILE A 107 11.49 -4.13 6.59
C ILE A 107 12.25 -4.97 7.63
N ILE A 108 11.65 -5.23 8.78
CA ILE A 108 12.27 -6.04 9.85
C ILE A 108 12.48 -7.48 9.39
N ALA A 109 11.50 -8.10 8.75
CA ALA A 109 11.59 -9.49 8.30
C ALA A 109 12.67 -9.69 7.23
N GLU A 110 12.82 -8.75 6.30
CA GLU A 110 13.83 -8.83 5.24
C GLU A 110 15.25 -8.56 5.74
N ILE A 111 15.42 -7.68 6.73
CA ILE A 111 16.73 -7.36 7.32
C ILE A 111 17.12 -8.44 8.35
N GLY A 112 16.16 -8.90 9.15
CA GLY A 112 16.39 -9.72 10.34
C GLY A 112 17.23 -8.96 11.37
N ASP A 113 18.31 -9.57 11.83
CA ASP A 113 19.28 -8.91 12.71
C ASP A 113 20.02 -7.76 12.02
N PHE A 114 19.84 -6.55 12.54
CA PHE A 114 20.52 -5.32 12.10
C PHE A 114 22.03 -5.33 12.38
N ASN A 115 22.51 -6.17 13.31
CA ASN A 115 23.94 -6.29 13.62
C ASN A 115 24.75 -6.98 12.52
N ARG A 116 24.11 -7.70 11.58
CA ARG A 116 24.82 -8.27 10.42
C ARG A 116 25.37 -7.19 9.47
N PHE A 117 24.87 -5.96 9.59
CA PHE A 117 25.25 -4.86 8.72
C PHE A 117 26.14 -3.86 9.47
N ASP A 118 27.39 -3.74 9.02
CA ASP A 118 28.34 -2.77 9.60
C ASP A 118 27.98 -1.31 9.29
N SER A 119 27.15 -1.06 8.28
CA SER A 119 26.72 0.30 7.92
C SER A 119 25.32 0.32 7.28
N PRO A 120 24.59 1.44 7.40
CA PRO A 120 23.30 1.60 6.73
C PRO A 120 23.42 1.58 5.20
N ASP A 121 24.58 1.96 4.65
CA ASP A 121 24.82 1.89 3.21
C ASP A 121 24.89 0.42 2.71
N LYS A 122 25.30 -0.54 3.56
CA LYS A 122 25.20 -1.98 3.23
C LYS A 122 23.75 -2.47 3.17
N ILE A 123 22.86 -1.94 4.03
CA ILE A 123 21.41 -2.23 3.94
C ILE A 123 20.84 -1.65 2.65
N LEU A 124 21.25 -0.44 2.28
CA LEU A 124 20.82 0.20 1.03
C LEU A 124 21.26 -0.62 -0.20
N ALA A 125 22.49 -1.13 -0.18
CA ALA A 125 23.00 -2.03 -1.22
C ALA A 125 22.25 -3.36 -1.23
N PHE A 126 21.98 -3.96 -0.08
CA PHE A 126 21.16 -5.17 0.05
C PHE A 126 19.71 -4.97 -0.42
N ALA A 127 19.15 -3.78 -0.25
CA ALA A 127 17.85 -3.41 -0.84
C ALA A 127 17.93 -3.12 -2.35
N GLY A 128 19.13 -3.06 -2.94
CA GLY A 128 19.34 -2.60 -4.32
C GLY A 128 18.79 -1.21 -4.58
N LEU A 129 19.03 -0.30 -3.62
CA LEU A 129 18.77 1.14 -3.75
C LEU A 129 20.07 1.93 -3.93
N SER A 130 21.21 1.24 -4.05
CA SER A 130 22.50 1.84 -4.39
C SER A 130 22.59 2.15 -5.89
N PRO A 131 23.19 3.28 -6.29
CA PRO A 131 23.53 3.50 -7.69
C PRO A 131 24.57 2.47 -8.17
N SER A 132 24.50 2.13 -9.45
CA SER A 132 25.41 1.19 -10.10
C SER A 132 26.75 1.84 -10.36
N THR A 133 27.82 1.26 -9.84
CA THR A 133 29.18 1.66 -10.21
C THR A 133 29.60 0.89 -11.46
N TYR A 134 29.30 1.44 -12.63
CA TYR A 134 29.87 0.95 -13.90
C TYR A 134 31.07 1.83 -14.26
N GLN A 135 32.22 1.51 -13.68
CA GLN A 135 33.51 2.07 -14.08
C GLN A 135 34.21 1.10 -15.05
N SER A 136 33.81 1.13 -16.32
CA SER A 136 34.69 0.63 -17.38
C SER A 136 35.70 1.74 -17.68
N GLY A 137 37.00 1.46 -17.56
CA GLY A 137 38.11 2.39 -17.31
C GLY A 137 38.38 3.57 -18.27
N GLN A 138 37.41 4.05 -19.04
CA GLN A 138 37.55 5.24 -19.89
C GLN A 138 36.31 6.15 -19.93
N LEU A 139 35.17 5.79 -19.31
CA LEU A 139 33.96 6.62 -19.32
C LEU A 139 33.34 6.70 -17.93
N GLU A 140 33.36 7.91 -17.34
CA GLU A 140 32.43 8.24 -16.28
C GLU A 140 31.03 8.29 -16.90
N SER A 141 30.25 7.22 -16.72
CA SER A 141 28.84 7.24 -17.09
C SER A 141 28.12 8.29 -16.24
N SER A 142 27.75 9.41 -16.86
CA SER A 142 27.04 10.53 -16.24
C SER A 142 25.65 10.17 -15.69
N HIS A 143 25.18 8.94 -15.96
CA HIS A 143 23.87 8.42 -15.58
C HIS A 143 24.00 7.00 -15.02
N SER A 144 24.25 6.88 -13.72
CA SER A 144 24.23 5.57 -13.03
C SER A 144 22.79 5.07 -12.88
N HIS A 145 22.57 3.80 -13.21
CA HIS A 145 21.28 3.13 -12.99
C HIS A 145 21.20 2.58 -11.56
N MET A 146 19.99 2.32 -11.06
CA MET A 146 19.85 1.69 -9.75
C MET A 146 20.20 0.20 -9.84
N GLU A 147 21.10 -0.27 -8.97
CA GLU A 147 21.45 -1.69 -8.92
C GLU A 147 20.27 -2.49 -8.40
N LYS A 148 19.66 -3.33 -9.25
CA LYS A 148 18.53 -4.15 -8.84
C LYS A 148 18.95 -5.45 -8.13
N ARG A 149 20.21 -5.57 -7.71
CA ARG A 149 20.74 -6.71 -6.93
C ARG A 149 20.25 -6.61 -5.49
N GLY A 150 19.92 -7.75 -4.86
CA GLY A 150 19.40 -7.79 -3.48
C GLY A 150 17.88 -7.93 -3.34
N SER A 151 17.35 -7.73 -2.13
CA SER A 151 15.95 -8.01 -1.81
C SER A 151 14.98 -7.06 -2.51
N ARG A 152 14.14 -7.62 -3.39
CA ARG A 152 13.05 -6.89 -4.06
C ARG A 152 11.97 -6.44 -3.07
N TYR A 153 11.69 -7.24 -2.04
CA TYR A 153 10.70 -6.92 -1.02
C TYR A 153 11.17 -5.78 -0.13
N LEU A 154 12.43 -5.80 0.32
CA LEU A 154 13.00 -4.68 1.08
C LEU A 154 13.02 -3.39 0.27
N ARG A 155 13.39 -3.47 -1.02
CA ARG A 155 13.31 -2.33 -1.95
C ARG A 155 11.90 -1.75 -2.02
N TYR A 156 10.93 -2.62 -2.26
CA TYR A 156 9.52 -2.25 -2.33
C TYR A 156 9.07 -1.60 -1.03
N ALA A 157 9.42 -2.18 0.11
CA ALA A 157 8.98 -1.70 1.40
C ALA A 157 9.57 -0.33 1.74
N LEU A 158 10.88 -0.16 1.59
CA LEU A 158 11.57 1.11 1.82
C LEU A 158 11.10 2.21 0.88
N PHE A 159 10.93 1.91 -0.41
CA PHE A 159 10.54 2.92 -1.39
C PHE A 159 9.10 3.41 -1.16
N ASN A 160 8.17 2.50 -0.81
CA ASN A 160 6.79 2.90 -0.49
C ASN A 160 6.68 3.56 0.87
N ALA A 161 7.36 3.05 1.90
CA ALA A 161 7.45 3.70 3.21
C ALA A 161 7.92 5.16 3.06
N THR A 162 8.98 5.38 2.29
CA THR A 162 9.56 6.71 2.07
C THR A 162 8.54 7.71 1.53
N LYS A 163 7.66 7.31 0.60
CA LYS A 163 6.63 8.22 0.07
C LYS A 163 5.69 8.71 1.17
N PHE A 164 5.25 7.81 2.04
CA PHE A 164 4.40 8.16 3.18
C PHE A 164 5.16 8.95 4.25
N VAL A 165 6.41 8.59 4.53
CA VAL A 165 7.26 9.36 5.44
C VAL A 165 7.43 10.80 4.92
N CYS A 166 7.70 10.99 3.64
CA CYS A 166 7.76 12.32 3.02
C CYS A 166 6.42 13.09 3.05
N HIS A 167 5.29 12.40 3.20
CA HIS A 167 3.99 13.04 3.34
C HIS A 167 3.68 13.45 4.78
N TRP A 168 4.04 12.60 5.75
CA TRP A 168 3.68 12.78 7.17
C TRP A 168 4.78 13.41 8.04
N ASP A 169 6.03 13.45 7.55
CA ASP A 169 7.18 14.04 8.23
C ASP A 169 7.70 15.27 7.46
N PRO A 170 7.59 16.49 8.03
CA PRO A 170 8.04 17.72 7.38
C PRO A 170 9.54 17.74 7.02
N THR A 171 10.39 17.07 7.80
CA THR A 171 11.84 17.01 7.55
C THR A 171 12.14 16.19 6.30
N PHE A 172 11.41 15.09 6.10
CA PHE A 172 11.49 14.30 4.88
C PHE A 172 10.81 14.98 3.69
N ALA A 173 9.70 15.69 3.91
CA ALA A 173 9.05 16.51 2.89
C ALA A 173 10.01 17.58 2.34
N ALA A 174 10.64 18.35 3.24
CA ALA A 174 11.60 19.39 2.87
C ALA A 174 12.83 18.81 2.16
N TYR A 175 13.30 17.64 2.60
CA TYR A 175 14.41 16.95 1.94
C TYR A 175 14.05 16.49 0.52
N LEU A 176 12.86 15.92 0.34
CA LEU A 176 12.36 15.52 -0.98
C LEU A 176 12.26 16.72 -1.91
N GLU A 177 11.67 17.82 -1.44
CA GLU A 177 11.51 19.03 -2.25
C GLU A 177 12.86 19.67 -2.60
N LYS A 178 13.82 19.72 -1.66
CA LYS A 178 15.20 20.12 -1.95
C LYS A 178 15.82 19.27 -3.05
N LYS A 179 15.61 17.96 -3.05
CA LYS A 179 16.13 17.08 -4.11
C LYS A 179 15.45 17.30 -5.45
N ARG A 180 14.18 17.72 -5.47
CA ARG A 180 13.48 18.11 -6.69
C ARG A 180 13.94 19.46 -7.23
N SER A 181 14.20 20.44 -6.36
CA SER A 181 14.73 21.76 -6.77
C SER A 181 16.17 21.69 -7.30
N GLU A 182 16.94 20.66 -6.91
CA GLU A 182 18.22 20.29 -7.53
C GLU A 182 18.07 19.71 -8.97
N GLY A 183 16.85 19.68 -9.54
CA GLY A 183 16.58 19.20 -10.90
C GLY A 183 16.37 17.70 -11.03
N LYS A 184 16.26 16.95 -9.91
CA LYS A 184 16.11 15.49 -9.95
C LYS A 184 14.66 15.08 -10.21
N HIS A 185 14.48 14.06 -11.04
CA HIS A 185 13.18 13.43 -11.24
C HIS A 185 12.61 12.89 -9.92
N TYR A 186 11.28 12.94 -9.75
CA TYR A 186 10.59 12.57 -8.51
C TYR A 186 11.05 11.24 -7.91
N ASN A 187 11.10 10.17 -8.72
CA ASN A 187 11.53 8.86 -8.22
C ASN A 187 13.01 8.82 -7.78
N ILE A 188 13.88 9.63 -8.40
CA ILE A 188 15.29 9.75 -7.98
C ILE A 188 15.36 10.50 -6.64
N ALA A 189 14.57 11.57 -6.49
CA ALA A 189 14.45 12.31 -5.24
C ALA A 189 13.91 11.41 -4.10
N VAL A 190 12.92 10.55 -4.38
CA VAL A 190 12.42 9.53 -3.43
C VAL A 190 13.53 8.52 -3.09
N SER A 191 14.33 8.05 -4.05
CA SER A 191 15.48 7.17 -3.74
C SER A 191 16.49 7.83 -2.80
N HIS A 192 16.75 9.13 -2.96
CA HIS A 192 17.59 9.88 -2.01
C HIS A 192 16.95 9.97 -0.62
N ALA A 193 15.65 10.24 -0.54
CA ALA A 193 14.92 10.23 0.72
C ALA A 193 14.92 8.83 1.37
N ALA A 194 14.83 7.76 0.57
CA ALA A 194 14.90 6.39 1.05
C ALA A 194 16.29 6.08 1.64
N LYS A 195 17.36 6.56 1.01
CA LYS A 195 18.72 6.48 1.58
C LYS A 195 18.81 7.18 2.94
N LYS A 196 18.19 8.35 3.10
CA LYS A 196 18.09 9.04 4.39
C LYS A 196 17.28 8.22 5.40
N LEU A 197 16.15 7.64 4.97
CA LEU A 197 15.29 6.81 5.82
C LEU A 197 16.01 5.56 6.34
N VAL A 198 16.75 4.85 5.49
CA VAL A 198 17.53 3.66 5.89
C VAL A 198 18.54 4.00 6.98
N ARG A 199 19.18 5.17 6.91
CA ARG A 199 20.12 5.63 7.95
C ARG A 199 19.41 5.87 9.28
N VAL A 200 18.23 6.47 9.25
CA VAL A 200 17.39 6.68 10.45
C VAL A 200 16.97 5.33 11.03
N ILE A 201 16.40 4.43 10.21
CA ILE A 201 15.97 3.10 10.66
C ILE A 201 17.14 2.35 11.31
N TYR A 202 18.30 2.31 10.65
CA TYR A 202 19.49 1.64 11.18
C TYR A 202 19.89 2.17 12.56
N GLN A 203 19.91 3.51 12.72
CA GLN A 203 20.28 4.13 13.99
C GLN A 203 19.25 3.85 15.09
N LEU A 204 17.95 3.93 14.80
CA LEU A 204 16.90 3.65 15.77
C LEU A 204 16.92 2.18 16.20
N GLN A 205 17.11 1.24 15.28
CA GLN A 205 17.16 -0.19 15.60
C GLN A 205 18.38 -0.54 16.45
N LYS A 206 19.55 0.04 16.16
CA LYS A 206 20.74 -0.19 17.00
C LYS A 206 20.68 0.47 18.37
N SER A 207 20.04 1.63 18.48
CA SER A 207 19.94 2.37 19.75
C SER A 207 18.74 1.99 20.60
N GLY A 208 17.72 1.35 20.01
CA GLY A 208 16.43 1.09 20.67
C GLY A 208 15.60 2.36 20.93
N GLN A 209 16.05 3.52 20.47
CA GLN A 209 15.37 4.80 20.71
C GLN A 209 14.21 5.00 19.74
N SER A 210 13.15 5.66 20.20
CA SER A 210 12.05 6.11 19.35
C SER A 210 12.45 7.31 18.49
N TYR A 211 11.83 7.43 17.33
CA TYR A 211 12.01 8.54 16.42
C TYR A 211 11.47 9.83 17.04
N ILE A 212 12.31 10.86 17.06
CA ILE A 212 11.95 12.20 17.52
C ILE A 212 11.81 13.06 16.28
N LYS A 213 10.62 13.63 16.07
CA LYS A 213 10.40 14.60 15.01
C LYS A 213 11.26 15.84 15.27
N ALA A 214 11.92 16.34 14.25
CA ALA A 214 12.53 17.66 14.34
C ALA A 214 11.40 18.71 14.49
N ALA A 215 11.61 19.64 15.42
CA ALA A 215 10.71 20.75 15.69
C ALA A 215 10.63 21.72 14.50
#